data_AF-A0A3B3WM93-F1
#
_entry.id   AF-A0A3B3WM93-F1
#
_cell.length_a   1.000
_cell.length_b   1.000
_cell.length_c   1.000
_cell.angle_alpha   90.00
_cell.angle_beta   90.00
_cell.angle_gamma   90.00
#
_symmetry.space_group_name_H-M   'P 1'
#
loop_
_entity.id
_entity.type
_entity.pdbx_description
1 polymer ?
#
loop_
_entity_poly.entity_id
_entity_poly.type
_entity_poly.pdbx_seq_one_letter_code
_entity_poly.pdbx_strand_id
1 'polypeptide(L)'
;MMNFSLFGALLCMFSWSSTSVCQFHSVVVQPGGEVTLRCSNLSRVPVFLHWFKLADGPNATIIVSMSSSGWSKTQLGRFTMTSNITDLFLDIRSVVFSDTGLYFCGSPTDGNPVIFTATYLKVKGKIFKYCLYYEK
;
A
#
# COMPACT_ATOMS: atom_id res chain seq x y z
N MET A 1 0.97 21.79 -51.86
CA MET A 1 -0.19 21.42 -51.01
C MET A 1 0.33 20.49 -49.94
N MET A 2 0.37 20.95 -48.68
CA MET A 2 0.96 20.20 -47.58
C MET A 2 0.01 19.06 -47.19
N ASN A 3 0.52 17.83 -47.22
CA ASN A 3 -0.27 16.62 -47.03
C ASN A 3 -0.71 16.52 -45.56
N PHE A 4 -1.94 16.98 -45.27
CA PHE A 4 -2.50 17.07 -43.91
C PHE A 4 -2.48 15.73 -43.15
N SER A 5 -2.52 14.61 -43.88
CA SER A 5 -2.41 13.27 -43.32
C SER A 5 -1.05 13.00 -42.66
N LEU A 6 0.03 13.64 -43.14
CA LEU A 6 1.37 13.49 -42.57
C LEU A 6 1.53 14.27 -41.26
N PHE A 7 0.86 15.42 -41.12
CA PHE A 7 0.84 16.21 -39.89
C PHE A 7 0.07 15.50 -38.77
N GLY A 8 -1.04 14.85 -39.10
CA GLY A 8 -1.83 14.06 -38.13
C GLY A 8 -1.04 12.89 -37.55
N ALA A 9 -0.28 12.16 -38.38
CA ALA A 9 0.57 11.06 -37.93
C ALA A 9 1.76 11.52 -37.06
N LEU A 10 2.33 12.69 -37.36
CA LEU A 10 3.45 13.26 -36.60
C LEU A 10 3.03 13.71 -35.20
N LEU A 11 1.82 14.26 -35.04
CA LEU A 11 1.27 14.69 -33.74
C LEU A 11 1.01 13.52 -32.78
N CYS A 12 0.67 12.34 -33.31
CA CYS A 12 0.48 11.12 -32.51
C CYS A 12 1.79 10.55 -31.94
N MET A 13 2.95 10.88 -32.53
CA MET A 13 4.27 10.45 -32.03
C MET A 13 4.78 11.35 -30.90
N PHE A 14 4.18 12.53 -30.71
CA PHE A 14 4.51 13.49 -29.65
C PHE A 14 3.55 13.43 -28.45
N SER A 15 2.58 12.51 -28.45
CA SER A 15 1.81 12.21 -27.25
C SER A 15 2.69 11.43 -26.26
N TRP A 16 3.62 12.15 -25.65
CA TRP A 16 4.36 11.72 -24.48
C TRP A 16 3.31 11.46 -23.41
N SER A 17 2.92 10.20 -23.25
CA SER A 17 2.04 9.83 -22.16
C SER A 17 2.81 10.11 -20.88
N SER A 18 2.46 11.19 -20.20
CA SER A 18 3.00 11.51 -18.88
C SER A 18 2.43 10.47 -17.91
N THR A 19 3.08 9.32 -17.81
CA THR A 19 2.78 8.36 -16.74
C THR A 19 3.30 8.96 -15.45
N SER A 20 2.38 9.47 -14.63
CA SER A 20 2.72 9.87 -13.26
C SER A 20 3.02 8.61 -12.45
N VAL A 21 4.29 8.42 -12.09
CA VAL A 21 4.71 7.32 -11.22
C VAL A 21 4.79 7.86 -9.79
N CYS A 22 3.84 7.46 -8.94
CA CYS A 22 3.95 7.69 -7.51
C CYS A 22 4.94 6.69 -6.91
N GLN A 23 6.09 7.17 -6.42
CA GLN A 23 7.04 6.33 -5.70
C GLN A 23 6.69 6.28 -4.22
N PHE A 24 6.39 5.08 -3.71
CA PHE A 24 6.27 4.80 -2.29
C PHE A 24 7.47 4.00 -1.81
N HIS A 25 7.75 4.06 -0.50
CA HIS A 25 8.63 3.08 0.10
C HIS A 25 8.04 1.68 -0.13
N SER A 26 8.87 0.74 -0.61
CA SER A 26 8.43 -0.62 -0.92
C SER A 26 9.18 -1.63 -0.10
N VAL A 27 8.45 -2.64 0.39
CA VAL A 27 8.99 -3.75 1.16
C VAL A 27 8.64 -5.03 0.42
N VAL A 28 9.62 -5.91 0.26
CA VAL A 28 9.46 -7.16 -0.47
C VAL A 28 9.61 -8.34 0.48
N VAL A 29 8.62 -9.23 0.51
CA VAL A 29 8.58 -10.39 1.42
C VAL A 29 8.29 -11.67 0.64
N GLN A 30 8.81 -12.79 1.14
CA GLN A 30 8.50 -14.11 0.59
C GLN A 30 7.11 -14.59 1.04
N PRO A 31 6.39 -15.39 0.24
CA PRO A 31 5.19 -16.07 0.70
C PRO A 31 5.47 -16.92 1.95
N GLY A 32 4.57 -16.87 2.93
CA GLY A 32 4.71 -17.51 4.23
C GLY A 32 5.65 -16.78 5.21
N GLY A 33 6.33 -15.71 4.78
CA GLY A 33 7.20 -14.91 5.63
C GLY A 33 6.45 -14.02 6.62
N GLU A 34 7.22 -13.28 7.43
CA GLU A 34 6.76 -12.25 8.34
C GLU A 34 7.35 -10.90 7.92
N VAL A 35 6.59 -9.82 8.06
CA VAL A 35 7.04 -8.47 7.74
C VAL A 35 6.50 -7.49 8.76
N THR A 36 7.33 -6.52 9.15
CA THR A 36 6.92 -5.41 10.01
C THR A 36 6.94 -4.12 9.22
N LEU A 37 5.79 -3.48 9.05
CA LEU A 37 5.66 -2.16 8.46
C LEU A 37 5.72 -1.10 9.56
N ARG A 38 6.46 -0.02 9.32
CA ARG A 38 6.65 1.08 10.28
C ARG A 38 5.96 2.34 9.79
N CYS A 39 5.23 2.96 10.68
CA CYS A 39 4.66 4.29 10.57
C CYS A 39 5.38 5.18 11.57
N SER A 40 6.15 6.14 11.07
CA SER A 40 7.09 6.94 11.87
C SER A 40 6.68 8.40 11.95
N ASN A 41 7.33 9.14 12.85
CA ASN A 41 7.21 10.59 12.99
C ASN A 41 5.81 11.04 13.42
N LEU A 42 5.18 10.27 14.30
CA LEU A 42 3.99 10.71 15.00
C LEU A 42 4.43 11.66 16.13
N SER A 43 4.09 12.95 16.05
CA SER A 43 4.44 13.94 17.09
C SER A 43 4.02 13.49 18.49
N ARG A 44 2.87 12.81 18.57
CA ARG A 44 2.42 11.90 19.64
C ARG A 44 1.52 10.86 18.97
N VAL A 45 1.52 9.61 19.44
CA VAL A 45 0.56 8.60 18.96
C VAL A 45 -0.86 9.11 19.23
N PRO A 46 -1.70 9.36 18.20
CA PRO A 46 -3.08 9.76 18.39
C PRO A 46 -3.88 8.73 19.19
N VAL A 47 -4.98 9.17 19.79
CA VAL A 47 -5.85 8.31 20.62
C VAL A 47 -6.49 7.20 19.79
N PHE A 48 -6.70 7.39 18.48
CA PHE A 48 -7.26 6.37 17.60
C PHE A 48 -6.43 6.28 16.33
N LEU A 49 -5.79 5.14 16.12
CA LEU A 49 -5.04 4.86 14.90
C LEU A 49 -5.56 3.61 14.23
N HIS A 50 -5.44 3.60 12.92
CA HIS A 50 -5.75 2.45 12.08
C HIS A 50 -4.60 2.17 11.13
N TRP A 51 -4.41 0.88 10.85
CA TRP A 51 -3.75 0.46 9.62
C TRP A 51 -4.79 0.17 8.56
N PHE A 52 -4.60 0.77 7.40
CA PHE A 52 -5.40 0.58 6.21
C PHE A 52 -4.63 -0.20 5.16
N LYS A 53 -5.36 -0.94 4.33
CA LYS A 53 -4.85 -1.56 3.11
C LYS A 53 -5.66 -1.08 1.92
N LEU A 54 -4.97 -0.60 0.91
CA LEU A 54 -5.50 -0.43 -0.44
C LEU A 54 -4.92 -1.55 -1.32
N ALA A 55 -5.78 -2.51 -1.64
CA ALA A 55 -5.46 -3.60 -2.59
C ALA A 55 -5.72 -3.11 -4.02
N ASP A 56 -6.06 -4.04 -4.92
CA ASP A 56 -6.47 -3.70 -6.28
C ASP A 56 -7.90 -3.11 -6.25
N GLY A 57 -8.01 -1.79 -6.40
CA GLY A 57 -9.30 -1.09 -6.42
C GLY A 57 -9.23 0.32 -5.82
N PRO A 58 -10.37 1.03 -5.76
CA PRO A 58 -10.42 2.40 -5.25
C PRO A 58 -10.54 2.49 -3.73
N ASN A 59 -10.90 1.39 -3.05
CA ASN A 59 -11.33 1.41 -1.65
C ASN A 59 -10.27 0.85 -0.71
N ALA A 60 -9.96 1.60 0.34
CA ALA A 60 -9.13 1.14 1.44
C ALA A 60 -9.97 0.43 2.50
N THR A 61 -9.42 -0.62 3.10
CA THR A 61 -10.03 -1.36 4.20
C THR A 61 -9.20 -1.22 5.47
N ILE A 62 -9.86 -1.17 6.63
CA ILE A 62 -9.19 -1.20 7.93
C ILE A 62 -8.75 -2.64 8.19
N ILE A 63 -7.46 -2.80 8.51
CA ILE A 63 -6.88 -4.09 8.88
C ILE A 63 -6.98 -4.30 10.38
N VAL A 64 -6.52 -3.31 11.14
CA VAL A 64 -6.45 -3.35 12.59
C VAL A 64 -6.46 -1.92 13.13
N SER A 65 -7.08 -1.77 14.30
CA SER A 65 -7.30 -0.50 14.98
C SER A 65 -6.66 -0.57 16.36
N MET A 66 -6.20 0.57 16.85
CA MET A 66 -5.72 0.73 18.21
C MET A 66 -6.26 2.02 18.79
N SER A 67 -6.93 1.90 19.93
CA SER A 67 -7.17 3.03 20.81
C SER A 67 -5.98 3.17 21.76
N SER A 68 -5.27 4.29 21.74
CA SER A 68 -4.10 4.50 22.58
C SER A 68 -4.38 5.44 23.75
N SER A 69 -4.16 4.89 24.95
CA SER A 69 -3.76 5.61 26.17
C SER A 69 -2.60 4.84 26.82
N GLY A 70 -1.51 4.64 26.05
CA GLY A 70 -0.32 3.89 26.49
C GLY A 70 0.20 2.87 25.47
N TRP A 71 1.32 2.19 25.80
CA TRP A 71 1.89 1.10 25.00
C TRP A 71 0.87 -0.03 24.87
N SER A 72 0.33 -0.18 23.66
CA SER A 72 -0.74 -1.13 23.40
C SER A 72 -0.31 -2.10 22.30
N LYS A 73 -0.80 -3.33 22.43
CA LYS A 73 -0.66 -4.39 21.43
C LYS A 73 -2.06 -4.87 21.08
N THR A 74 -2.43 -4.79 19.81
CA THR A 74 -3.72 -5.27 19.31
C THR A 74 -3.46 -6.28 18.20
N GLN A 75 -4.09 -7.45 18.28
CA GLN A 75 -3.91 -8.52 17.30
C GLN A 75 -5.25 -8.91 16.69
N LEU A 76 -5.27 -9.02 15.35
CA LEU A 76 -6.41 -9.53 14.60
C LEU A 76 -5.92 -10.58 13.59
N GLY A 77 -6.12 -11.85 13.93
CA GLY A 77 -5.63 -12.97 13.12
C GLY A 77 -4.12 -12.93 12.94
N ARG A 78 -3.68 -12.79 11.68
CA ARG A 78 -2.26 -12.71 11.29
C ARG A 78 -1.64 -11.31 11.45
N PHE A 79 -2.45 -10.29 11.75
CA PHE A 79 -2.02 -8.90 11.85
C PHE A 79 -1.85 -8.50 13.31
N THR A 80 -0.70 -7.93 13.66
CA THR A 80 -0.44 -7.41 15.00
C THR A 80 0.00 -5.95 14.91
N MET A 81 -0.73 -5.08 15.59
CA MET A 81 -0.42 -3.67 15.72
C MET A 81 0.24 -3.42 17.08
N THR A 82 1.38 -2.74 17.08
CA THR A 82 2.10 -2.33 18.29
C THR A 82 2.54 -0.88 18.19
N SER A 83 2.61 -0.16 19.31
CA SER A 83 3.06 1.24 19.35
C SER A 83 4.21 1.45 20.34
N ASN A 84 5.07 2.42 20.01
CA ASN A 84 5.99 3.05 20.97
C ASN A 84 5.60 4.54 21.11
N ILE A 85 6.46 5.39 21.69
CA ILE A 85 6.14 6.81 21.95
C ILE A 85 5.86 7.60 20.66
N THR A 86 6.55 7.30 19.56
CA THR A 86 6.53 8.10 18.31
C THR A 86 6.18 7.30 17.06
N ASP A 87 6.14 5.98 17.17
CA ASP A 87 5.97 5.07 16.04
C ASP A 87 4.86 4.06 16.28
N LEU A 88 4.28 3.65 15.16
CA LEU A 88 3.31 2.58 15.07
C LEU A 88 3.84 1.50 14.13
N PHE A 89 3.65 0.24 14.51
CA PHE A 89 4.12 -0.91 13.74
C PHE A 89 2.95 -1.83 13.39
N LEU A 90 3.00 -2.42 12.20
CA LEU A 90 2.13 -3.50 11.77
C LEU A 90 2.99 -4.71 11.43
N ASP A 91 2.88 -5.75 12.25
CA ASP A 91 3.43 -7.05 11.96
C ASP A 91 2.39 -7.90 11.21
N ILE A 92 2.81 -8.52 10.11
CA ILE A 92 2.00 -9.40 9.27
C ILE A 92 2.70 -10.75 9.20
N ARG A 93 2.08 -11.77 9.80
CA ARG A 93 2.58 -13.15 9.81
C ARG A 93 2.04 -13.98 8.67
N SER A 94 2.78 -15.01 8.26
CA SER A 94 2.37 -15.97 7.23
C SER A 94 1.84 -15.30 5.97
N VAL A 95 2.59 -14.34 5.43
CA VAL A 95 2.17 -13.45 4.33
C VAL A 95 1.73 -14.25 3.09
N VAL A 96 0.59 -13.90 2.50
CA VAL A 96 0.04 -14.52 1.29
C VAL A 96 0.02 -13.57 0.11
N PHE A 97 -0.11 -14.05 -1.13
CA PHE A 97 -0.06 -13.18 -2.32
C PHE A 97 -1.05 -12.02 -2.31
N SER A 98 -2.26 -12.27 -1.82
CA SER A 98 -3.30 -11.24 -1.70
C SER A 98 -2.93 -10.15 -0.70
N ASP A 99 -1.91 -10.31 0.14
CA ASP A 99 -1.39 -9.26 1.03
C ASP A 99 -0.62 -8.18 0.25
N THR A 100 -0.31 -8.38 -1.02
CA THR A 100 0.25 -7.31 -1.88
C THR A 100 -0.70 -6.11 -1.91
N GLY A 101 -0.17 -4.90 -1.76
CA GLY A 101 -0.95 -3.68 -1.77
C GLY A 101 -0.26 -2.52 -1.07
N LEU A 102 -0.91 -1.36 -1.08
CA LEU A 102 -0.46 -0.17 -0.36
C LEU A 102 -1.03 -0.17 1.06
N TYR A 103 -0.15 -0.12 2.05
CA TYR A 103 -0.51 -0.06 3.46
C TYR A 103 -0.23 1.33 3.99
N PHE A 104 -1.17 1.92 4.71
CA PHE A 104 -0.96 3.22 5.30
C PHE A 104 -1.59 3.32 6.68
N CYS A 105 -0.93 4.06 7.55
CA CYS A 105 -1.42 4.35 8.89
C CYS A 105 -2.11 5.71 8.92
N GLY A 106 -3.18 5.83 9.70
CA GLY A 106 -3.88 7.10 9.86
C GLY A 106 -4.79 7.17 11.06
N SER A 107 -5.19 8.39 11.40
CA SER A 107 -6.21 8.69 12.40
C SER A 107 -7.51 9.10 11.70
N PRO A 108 -8.67 8.62 12.17
CA PRO A 108 -9.91 9.28 11.81
C PRO A 108 -9.89 10.68 12.45
N THR A 109 -10.33 11.69 11.72
CA THR A 109 -10.59 13.03 12.26
C THR A 109 -11.91 13.51 11.67
N ASP A 110 -12.58 14.43 12.35
CA ASP A 110 -13.84 15.03 11.90
C ASP A 110 -13.59 15.85 10.62
N GLY A 111 -13.70 15.20 9.45
CA GLY A 111 -13.48 15.78 8.14
C GLY A 111 -12.57 14.95 7.25
N ASN A 112 -11.25 15.05 7.43
CA ASN A 112 -10.26 14.47 6.51
C ASN A 112 -9.30 13.51 7.23
N PRO A 113 -9.31 12.20 6.93
CA PRO A 113 -8.40 11.27 7.58
C PRO A 113 -6.95 11.71 7.39
N VAL A 114 -6.18 11.73 8.49
CA VAL A 114 -4.75 12.07 8.44
C VAL A 114 -3.98 10.81 8.13
N ILE A 115 -3.25 10.80 7.01
CA ILE A 115 -2.35 9.72 6.61
C ILE A 115 -0.92 10.14 6.96
N PHE A 116 -0.21 9.30 7.72
CA PHE A 116 1.15 9.62 8.17
C PHE A 116 2.24 8.99 7.30
N THR A 117 2.13 7.69 7.04
CA THR A 117 3.12 6.94 6.26
C THR A 117 2.40 5.90 5.40
N ALA A 118 2.89 5.71 4.18
CA ALA A 118 2.43 4.68 3.27
C ALA A 118 3.60 3.80 2.82
N THR A 119 3.40 2.48 2.82
CA THR A 119 4.37 1.48 2.37
C THR A 119 3.70 0.51 1.42
N TYR A 120 4.29 0.30 0.25
CA TYR A 120 3.84 -0.71 -0.68
C TYR A 120 4.46 -2.06 -0.33
N LEU A 121 3.63 -3.02 0.09
CA LEU A 121 4.06 -4.38 0.35
C LEU A 121 3.97 -5.19 -0.95
N LYS A 122 5.09 -5.78 -1.37
CA LYS A 122 5.14 -6.71 -2.50
C LYS A 122 5.48 -8.11 -2.01
N VAL A 123 4.57 -9.04 -2.25
CA VAL A 123 4.84 -10.47 -2.03
C VAL A 123 5.50 -11.04 -3.27
N LYS A 124 6.65 -11.71 -3.11
CA LYS A 124 7.38 -12.30 -4.25
C LYS A 124 6.57 -13.43 -4.88
N GLY A 125 6.03 -13.17 -6.07
CA GLY A 125 5.41 -14.19 -6.92
C GLY A 125 6.44 -15.14 -7.51
N LYS A 126 6.11 -16.44 -7.55
CA LYS A 126 6.61 -17.31 -8.62
C LYS A 126 5.69 -17.10 -9.82
N ILE A 127 6.24 -16.82 -10.99
CA ILE A 127 5.47 -16.86 -12.24
C ILE A 127 4.98 -18.30 -12.40
N PHE A 128 3.71 -18.56 -12.08
CA PHE A 128 3.07 -19.78 -12.49
C PHE A 128 2.83 -19.66 -13.99
N LYS A 129 3.63 -20.37 -14.80
CA LYS A 129 3.49 -20.42 -16.28
C LYS A 129 2.10 -20.86 -16.76
N TYR A 130 1.18 -21.22 -15.87
CA TYR A 130 -0.17 -21.68 -16.17
C TYR A 130 -1.08 -20.62 -16.83
N CYS A 131 -0.85 -19.31 -16.61
CA CYS A 131 -1.59 -18.27 -17.34
C CYS A 131 -1.22 -18.17 -18.83
N LEU A 132 -0.13 -18.79 -19.29
CA LEU A 132 0.23 -18.81 -20.71
C LEU A 132 -0.45 -19.96 -21.49
N TYR A 133 -1.26 -20.80 -20.83
CA TYR A 133 -1.94 -21.93 -21.47
C TYR A 133 -3.44 -21.68 -21.74
N TYR A 134 -3.97 -20.50 -21.43
CA TYR A 134 -5.36 -20.11 -21.74
C TYR A 134 -5.51 -19.25 -23.01
N GLU A 135 -4.45 -19.15 -23.81
CA GLU A 135 -4.49 -18.57 -25.16
C GLU A 135 -4.07 -19.65 -26.18
N LYS A 136 -4.94 -20.65 -26.37
CA LYS A 136 -5.00 -21.47 -27.58
C LYS A 136 -6.45 -21.80 -27.90
#